data_AF-A0AAW2SJ83-F1
#
_entry.id   AF-A0AAW2SJ83-F1
#
_cell.length_a   1.000
_cell.length_b   1.000
_cell.length_c   1.000
_cell.angle_alpha   90.00
_cell.angle_beta   90.00
_cell.angle_gamma   90.00
#
_symmetry.space_group_name_H-M   'P 1'
#
loop_
_entity.id
_entity.type
_entity.pdbx_description
1 polymer ?
#
loop_
_entity_poly.entity_id
_entity_poly.type
_entity_poly.pdbx_seq_one_letter_code
_entity_poly.pdbx_strand_id
1 'polypeptide(L)'
;MSLPPAFKGFSRLLRLDLNSVLIAPAELKKLISKCPMLEYVDLHNLDREAEKLEIDASNLKYFSFFGSFNLICFKNASRLTKMSMTCFIDEKLDYDMFEDYAIFDPYESDGNLIEVLGQLSYLKSNGRFLKFLARGGVSWKLPTNLSHLTDLCLSSFRFQCIAQVMCALCLIRSSPNLQSLEIIICRFSGLEPEMEFVKHLLSAATALRKLEIGSNYAAKTGKGSKMLKELVSFCLASPKATDHISRSPLPIKWFHLKLTCCLEI
;
A
#
# COMPACT_ATOMS: atom_id res chain seq x y z
N MET A 1 1.85 -27.33 -11.02
CA MET A 1 2.71 -28.26 -10.25
C MET A 1 1.92 -28.80 -9.06
N SER A 2 2.04 -30.09 -8.74
CA SER A 2 1.47 -30.70 -7.51
C SER A 2 2.61 -31.08 -6.55
N LEU A 3 2.39 -30.90 -5.25
CA LEU A 3 3.37 -31.32 -4.25
C LEU A 3 3.42 -32.85 -4.20
N PRO A 4 4.60 -33.46 -3.97
CA PRO A 4 4.71 -34.90 -3.77
C PRO A 4 3.74 -35.39 -2.67
N PRO A 5 3.11 -36.57 -2.82
CA PRO A 5 2.18 -37.10 -1.81
C PRO A 5 2.80 -37.21 -0.41
N ALA A 6 4.10 -37.50 -0.34
CA ALA A 6 4.89 -37.60 0.89
C ALA A 6 5.54 -36.26 1.33
N PHE A 7 5.14 -35.12 0.76
CA PHE A 7 5.69 -33.82 1.15
C PHE A 7 5.35 -33.50 2.60
N LYS A 8 6.36 -33.59 3.47
CA LYS A 8 6.23 -33.34 4.92
C LYS A 8 6.38 -31.86 5.30
N GLY A 9 6.72 -31.00 4.33
CA GLY A 9 7.02 -29.60 4.62
C GLY A 9 8.47 -29.33 4.97
N PHE A 10 8.74 -28.07 5.28
CA PHE A 10 10.05 -27.61 5.70
C PHE A 10 9.97 -27.10 7.14
N SER A 11 10.45 -27.90 8.09
CA SER A 11 10.29 -27.64 9.53
C SER A 11 11.04 -26.42 10.06
N ARG A 12 12.08 -25.97 9.35
CA ARG A 12 12.94 -24.83 9.75
C ARG A 12 12.95 -23.68 8.75
N LEU A 13 12.09 -23.73 7.72
CA LEU A 13 12.06 -22.67 6.71
C LEU A 13 11.52 -21.38 7.34
N LEU A 14 12.33 -20.33 7.30
CA LEU A 14 11.98 -19.00 7.84
C LEU A 14 11.43 -18.06 6.76
N ARG A 15 11.85 -18.25 5.51
CA ARG A 15 11.54 -17.39 4.37
C ARG A 15 11.18 -18.22 3.15
N LEU A 16 10.05 -17.91 2.53
CA LEU A 16 9.58 -18.52 1.31
C LEU A 16 9.40 -17.42 0.26
N ASP A 17 10.22 -17.48 -0.79
CA ASP A 17 10.13 -16.58 -1.94
C ASP A 17 9.75 -17.41 -3.16
N LEU A 18 8.61 -17.10 -3.78
CA LEU A 18 8.15 -17.74 -5.00
C LEU A 18 7.98 -16.66 -6.07
N ASN A 19 8.73 -16.77 -7.17
CA ASN A 19 8.64 -15.83 -8.28
C ASN A 19 8.34 -16.57 -9.58
N SER A 20 7.23 -16.22 -10.24
CA SER A 20 6.81 -16.78 -11.52
C SER A 20 6.68 -18.31 -11.49
N VAL A 21 6.13 -18.83 -10.39
CA VAL A 21 5.95 -20.27 -10.15
C VAL A 21 4.52 -20.70 -10.48
N LEU A 22 4.38 -21.73 -11.32
CA LEU A 22 3.08 -22.35 -11.64
C LEU A 22 2.62 -23.31 -10.54
N ILE A 23 1.98 -22.77 -9.51
CA ILE A 23 1.41 -23.52 -8.38
C ILE A 23 -0.10 -23.26 -8.24
N ALA A 24 -0.88 -24.32 -8.00
CA ALA A 24 -2.31 -24.17 -7.73
C ALA A 24 -2.54 -23.57 -6.33
N PRO A 25 -3.58 -22.75 -6.10
CA PRO A 25 -3.83 -22.14 -4.79
C PRO A 25 -3.92 -23.14 -3.63
N ALA A 26 -4.54 -24.30 -3.85
CA ALA A 26 -4.63 -25.36 -2.86
C ALA A 26 -3.25 -25.95 -2.49
N GLU A 27 -2.37 -26.11 -3.48
CA GLU A 27 -0.99 -26.59 -3.28
C GLU A 27 -0.13 -25.53 -2.60
N LEU A 28 -0.31 -24.24 -2.92
CA LEU A 28 0.35 -23.14 -2.24
C LEU A 28 -0.03 -23.08 -0.76
N LYS A 29 -1.33 -23.16 -0.44
CA LYS A 29 -1.81 -23.24 0.94
C LYS A 29 -1.20 -24.44 1.68
N LYS A 30 -1.17 -25.60 1.04
CA LYS A 30 -0.56 -26.81 1.59
C LYS A 30 0.95 -26.64 1.82
N LEU A 31 1.66 -25.98 0.92
CA LEU A 31 3.09 -25.67 1.06
C LEU A 31 3.34 -24.79 2.29
N ILE A 32 2.63 -23.67 2.39
CA ILE A 32 2.79 -22.68 3.46
C ILE A 32 2.43 -23.28 4.83
N SER A 33 1.28 -23.96 4.95
CA SER A 33 0.84 -24.58 6.22
C SER A 33 1.78 -25.67 6.74
N LYS A 34 2.62 -26.25 5.88
CA LYS A 34 3.63 -27.25 6.24
C LYS A 34 4.99 -26.63 6.59
N CYS A 35 5.07 -25.31 6.72
CA CYS A 35 6.27 -24.58 7.14
C CYS A 35 6.02 -23.86 8.48
N PRO A 36 6.12 -24.55 9.63
CA PRO A 36 5.68 -24.01 10.92
C PRO A 36 6.52 -22.85 11.45
N MET A 37 7.78 -22.69 11.00
CA MET A 37 8.66 -21.58 11.43
C MET A 37 8.65 -20.39 10.46
N LEU A 38 7.75 -20.39 9.48
CA LEU A 38 7.78 -19.40 8.40
C LEU A 38 7.43 -18.00 8.92
N GLU A 39 8.36 -17.06 8.77
CA GLU A 39 8.22 -15.67 9.22
C GLU A 39 8.03 -14.69 8.05
N TYR A 40 8.47 -15.07 6.85
CA TYR A 40 8.44 -14.23 5.66
C TYR A 40 7.91 -15.03 4.47
N VAL A 41 6.92 -14.46 3.78
CA VAL A 41 6.37 -14.99 2.53
C VAL A 41 6.38 -13.89 1.48
N ASP A 42 6.91 -14.19 0.30
CA ASP A 42 6.93 -13.30 -0.84
C ASP A 42 6.51 -14.04 -2.11
N LEU A 43 5.38 -13.60 -2.67
CA LEU A 43 4.70 -14.25 -3.77
C LEU A 43 4.66 -13.29 -4.95
N HIS A 44 5.46 -13.56 -5.96
CA HIS A 44 5.56 -12.77 -7.17
C HIS A 44 5.03 -13.55 -8.37
N ASN A 45 4.12 -12.92 -9.11
CA ASN A 45 3.63 -13.33 -10.42
C ASN A 45 3.14 -14.78 -10.44
N LEU A 46 2.21 -15.12 -9.55
CA LEU A 46 1.58 -16.43 -9.57
C LEU A 46 0.74 -16.54 -10.85
N ASP A 47 1.06 -17.52 -11.69
CA ASP A 47 0.67 -17.63 -13.12
C ASP A 47 -0.82 -17.98 -13.36
N ARG A 48 -1.68 -17.75 -12.36
CA ARG A 48 -3.13 -17.90 -12.46
C ARG A 48 -3.79 -16.84 -11.60
N GLU A 49 -4.88 -16.25 -12.10
CA GLU A 49 -5.81 -15.50 -11.28
C GLU A 49 -6.23 -16.40 -10.11
N ALA A 50 -5.66 -16.12 -8.93
CA ALA A 50 -6.06 -16.84 -7.74
C ALA A 50 -7.45 -16.32 -7.38
N GLU A 51 -8.50 -17.09 -7.68
CA GLU A 51 -9.85 -16.80 -7.20
C GLU A 51 -9.82 -16.56 -5.68
N LYS A 52 -9.08 -17.41 -4.95
CA LYS A 52 -8.87 -17.26 -3.52
C LYS A 52 -7.44 -17.57 -3.09
N LEU A 53 -6.77 -16.59 -2.51
CA LEU A 53 -5.46 -16.72 -1.89
C LEU A 53 -5.61 -16.94 -0.39
N GLU A 54 -5.40 -18.17 0.08
CA GLU A 54 -5.40 -18.50 1.51
C GLU A 54 -3.99 -18.70 2.04
N ILE A 55 -3.58 -17.86 2.99
CA ILE A 55 -2.27 -17.93 3.65
C ILE A 55 -2.49 -18.46 5.07
N ASP A 56 -1.97 -19.64 5.38
CA ASP A 56 -2.08 -20.26 6.70
C ASP A 56 -0.68 -20.42 7.33
N ALA A 57 -0.27 -19.43 8.12
CA ALA A 57 1.07 -19.36 8.69
C ALA A 57 1.05 -18.64 10.05
N SER A 58 1.21 -19.43 11.13
CA SER A 58 1.11 -18.94 12.51
C SER A 58 2.25 -18.02 12.96
N ASN A 59 3.43 -18.17 12.36
CA ASN A 59 4.62 -17.40 12.70
C ASN A 59 4.93 -16.27 11.72
N LEU A 60 4.03 -16.02 10.75
CA LEU A 60 4.23 -15.05 9.70
C LEU A 60 4.31 -13.64 10.27
N LYS A 61 5.39 -12.92 9.96
CA LYS A 61 5.63 -11.52 10.36
C LYS A 61 5.54 -10.57 9.17
N TYR A 62 5.94 -11.04 8.00
CA TYR A 62 5.99 -10.25 6.78
C TYR A 62 5.35 -11.00 5.61
N PHE A 63 4.43 -10.34 4.92
CA PHE A 63 3.80 -10.84 3.70
C PHE A 63 3.99 -9.86 2.55
N SER A 64 4.53 -10.34 1.44
CA SER A 64 4.63 -9.60 0.18
C SER A 64 3.94 -10.36 -0.95
N PHE A 65 3.22 -9.60 -1.75
CA PHE A 65 2.48 -10.12 -2.89
C PHE A 65 2.57 -9.15 -4.07
N PHE A 66 2.91 -9.70 -5.22
CA PHE A 66 2.85 -9.06 -6.53
C PHE A 66 2.07 -9.96 -7.48
N GLY A 67 0.88 -9.56 -7.92
CA GLY A 67 0.02 -10.46 -8.69
C GLY A 67 -1.41 -9.95 -8.87
N SER A 68 -2.30 -10.82 -9.33
CA SER A 68 -3.76 -10.65 -9.32
C SER A 68 -4.41 -11.66 -8.37
N PHE A 69 -5.52 -11.26 -7.73
CA PHE A 69 -6.35 -12.13 -6.91
C PHE A 69 -7.78 -11.55 -6.84
N ASN A 70 -8.77 -12.41 -6.59
CA ASN A 70 -10.13 -11.96 -6.31
C ASN A 70 -10.40 -11.82 -4.82
N LEU A 71 -9.92 -12.78 -4.02
CA LEU A 71 -10.06 -12.80 -2.56
C LEU A 71 -8.75 -13.21 -1.88
N ILE A 72 -8.45 -12.61 -0.73
CA ILE A 72 -7.32 -12.98 0.13
C ILE A 72 -7.78 -13.22 1.57
N CYS A 73 -7.27 -14.27 2.21
CA CYS A 73 -7.58 -14.66 3.58
C CYS A 73 -6.32 -15.13 4.30
N PHE A 74 -6.19 -14.73 5.57
CA PHE A 74 -5.06 -15.08 6.43
C PHE A 74 -5.52 -15.96 7.59
N LYS A 75 -5.19 -17.25 7.57
CA LYS A 75 -5.44 -18.16 8.68
C LYS A 75 -4.25 -18.13 9.65
N ASN A 76 -4.56 -18.01 10.95
CA ASN A 76 -3.57 -18.01 12.03
C ASN A 76 -2.49 -16.90 11.98
N ALA A 77 -2.64 -15.84 11.19
CA ALA A 77 -1.59 -14.84 10.98
C ALA A 77 -1.56 -13.71 12.05
N SER A 78 -1.73 -14.02 13.32
CA SER A 78 -1.77 -13.01 14.40
C SER A 78 -0.45 -12.26 14.62
N ARG A 79 0.66 -12.78 14.08
CA ARG A 79 2.00 -12.15 14.17
C ARG A 79 2.33 -11.28 12.96
N LEU A 80 1.44 -11.18 11.97
CA LEU A 80 1.67 -10.44 10.74
C LEU A 80 1.62 -8.94 11.05
N THR A 81 2.77 -8.27 10.92
CA THR A 81 2.94 -6.85 11.26
C THR A 81 3.35 -6.01 10.07
N LYS A 82 3.76 -6.63 8.96
CA LYS A 82 4.22 -5.94 7.77
C LYS A 82 3.61 -6.56 6.52
N MET A 83 3.03 -5.72 5.67
CA MET A 83 2.40 -6.16 4.43
C MET A 83 2.85 -5.30 3.25
N SER A 84 3.12 -5.94 2.11
CA SER A 84 3.42 -5.28 0.84
C SER A 84 2.55 -5.86 -0.28
N MET A 85 1.62 -5.07 -0.81
CA MET A 85 0.64 -5.51 -1.82
C MET A 85 0.78 -4.70 -3.10
N THR A 86 1.21 -5.33 -4.19
CA THR A 86 1.25 -4.70 -5.51
C THR A 86 0.38 -5.49 -6.48
N CYS A 87 -0.77 -4.94 -6.83
CA CYS A 87 -1.73 -5.63 -7.70
C CYS A 87 -1.62 -5.17 -9.16
N PHE A 88 -1.86 -6.06 -10.11
CA PHE A 88 -2.20 -5.72 -11.49
C PHE A 88 -3.51 -6.38 -11.90
N ILE A 89 -4.17 -5.85 -12.93
CA ILE A 89 -5.34 -6.47 -13.56
C ILE A 89 -4.83 -7.03 -14.88
N ASP A 90 -5.41 -8.14 -15.34
CA ASP A 90 -5.24 -8.59 -16.73
C ASP A 90 -5.63 -7.43 -17.67
N GLU A 91 -4.76 -7.13 -18.66
CA GLU A 91 -4.84 -5.94 -19.53
C GLU A 91 -6.17 -5.85 -20.28
N LYS A 92 -6.92 -6.95 -20.38
CA LYS A 92 -8.25 -7.02 -21.02
C LYS A 92 -9.34 -6.21 -20.31
N LEU A 93 -9.19 -5.87 -19.02
CA LEU A 93 -10.20 -5.15 -18.24
C LEU A 93 -9.88 -3.64 -18.08
N ASP A 94 -8.78 -3.15 -18.66
CA ASP A 94 -8.38 -1.72 -18.57
C ASP A 94 -9.06 -0.84 -19.64
N TYR A 95 -9.87 -1.43 -20.53
CA TYR A 95 -10.61 -0.70 -21.58
C TYR A 95 -11.99 -0.18 -21.14
N ASP A 96 -12.52 -0.60 -19.99
CA ASP A 96 -13.73 0.00 -19.41
C ASP A 96 -13.39 1.29 -18.63
N MET A 97 -13.18 2.30 -19.45
CA MET A 97 -13.73 3.64 -19.30
C MET A 97 -15.05 3.62 -18.48
N PHE A 98 -15.14 4.45 -17.43
CA PHE A 98 -16.40 4.95 -16.84
C PHE A 98 -17.23 4.13 -15.84
N GLU A 99 -16.69 3.15 -15.12
CA GLU A 99 -17.35 2.69 -13.87
C GLU A 99 -16.52 2.95 -12.60
N ASP A 100 -16.73 4.16 -12.06
CA ASP A 100 -16.48 4.54 -10.66
C ASP A 100 -17.42 3.81 -9.67
N TYR A 101 -18.26 2.90 -10.16
CA TYR A 101 -19.12 2.02 -9.39
C TYR A 101 -19.14 0.63 -10.00
N ALA A 102 -17.98 -0.04 -10.13
CA ALA A 102 -18.00 -1.48 -10.32
C ALA A 102 -18.66 -2.09 -9.07
N ILE A 103 -19.97 -2.30 -9.21
CA ILE A 103 -20.88 -3.05 -8.36
C ILE A 103 -20.31 -4.47 -8.37
N PHE A 104 -19.37 -4.71 -7.46
CA PHE A 104 -19.05 -6.06 -7.03
C PHE A 104 -19.91 -6.34 -5.81
N ASP A 105 -20.62 -7.45 -5.88
CA ASP A 105 -21.64 -7.89 -4.95
C ASP A 105 -21.14 -7.82 -3.48
N PRO A 106 -21.86 -7.12 -2.56
CA PRO A 106 -21.47 -7.00 -1.15
C PRO A 106 -21.49 -8.31 -0.33
N TYR A 107 -21.63 -9.47 -0.95
CA TYR A 107 -21.64 -10.79 -0.30
C TYR A 107 -20.37 -11.65 -0.39
N GLU A 108 -19.20 -11.11 -0.77
CA GLU A 108 -17.93 -11.88 -0.72
C GLU A 108 -16.85 -11.29 0.21
N SER A 109 -17.18 -11.03 1.48
CA SER A 109 -16.15 -10.69 2.49
C SER A 109 -16.12 -11.72 3.62
N ASP A 110 -15.79 -12.97 3.27
CA ASP A 110 -15.29 -13.98 4.22
C ASP A 110 -13.80 -13.75 4.59
N GLY A 111 -13.19 -12.68 4.07
CA GLY A 111 -11.80 -12.34 4.32
C GLY A 111 -11.61 -11.58 5.62
N ASN A 112 -10.65 -12.01 6.44
CA ASN A 112 -10.22 -11.31 7.65
C ASN A 112 -9.16 -10.22 7.36
N LEU A 113 -9.09 -9.72 6.12
CA LEU A 113 -8.10 -8.73 5.70
C LEU A 113 -8.21 -7.45 6.53
N ILE A 114 -9.44 -7.02 6.86
CA ILE A 114 -9.68 -5.85 7.71
C ILE A 114 -9.04 -6.03 9.10
N GLU A 115 -9.24 -7.19 9.72
CA GLU A 115 -8.64 -7.51 11.02
C GLU A 115 -7.12 -7.49 10.93
N VAL A 116 -6.57 -8.09 9.87
CA VAL A 116 -5.12 -8.09 9.59
C VAL A 116 -4.60 -6.66 9.40
N LEU A 117 -5.30 -5.80 8.67
CA LEU A 117 -4.92 -4.39 8.50
C LEU A 117 -4.83 -3.68 9.86
N GLY A 118 -5.73 -4.00 10.79
CA GLY A 118 -5.77 -3.43 12.15
C GLY A 118 -4.50 -3.63 12.99
N GLN A 119 -3.76 -4.71 12.74
CA GLN A 119 -2.54 -5.07 13.49
C GLN A 119 -1.22 -4.69 12.77
N LEU A 120 -1.28 -4.16 11.54
CA LEU A 120 -0.08 -3.83 10.78
C LEU A 120 0.64 -2.61 11.36
N SER A 121 1.96 -2.71 11.44
CA SER A 121 2.89 -1.60 11.66
C SER A 121 3.38 -0.96 10.36
N TYR A 122 3.42 -1.75 9.29
CA TYR A 122 3.89 -1.32 7.97
C TYR A 122 2.93 -1.82 6.88
N LEU A 123 2.49 -0.91 6.02
CA LEU A 123 1.70 -1.22 4.84
C LEU A 123 2.32 -0.53 3.63
N LYS A 124 2.78 -1.33 2.66
CA LYS A 124 3.05 -0.87 1.30
C LYS A 124 1.95 -1.36 0.39
N SER A 125 1.35 -0.46 -0.39
CA SER A 125 0.33 -0.82 -1.36
C SER A 125 0.45 0.00 -2.64
N ASN A 126 -0.14 -0.48 -3.73
CA ASN A 126 -0.31 0.32 -4.93
C ASN A 126 -1.77 0.80 -5.11
N GLY A 127 -1.98 1.77 -5.99
CA GLY A 127 -3.32 2.31 -6.27
C GLY A 127 -4.37 1.26 -6.67
N ARG A 128 -3.97 0.14 -7.28
CA ARG A 128 -4.90 -0.96 -7.59
C ARG A 128 -5.36 -1.69 -6.34
N PHE A 129 -4.46 -1.96 -5.39
CA PHE A 129 -4.86 -2.54 -4.10
C PHE A 129 -5.75 -1.57 -3.30
N LEU A 130 -5.52 -0.25 -3.37
CA LEU A 130 -6.44 0.72 -2.76
C LEU A 130 -7.84 0.67 -3.39
N LYS A 131 -7.94 0.53 -4.72
CA LYS A 131 -9.23 0.32 -5.40
C LYS A 131 -9.90 -0.98 -4.94
N PHE A 132 -9.12 -2.04 -4.74
CA PHE A 132 -9.61 -3.30 -4.17
C PHE A 132 -10.18 -3.10 -2.76
N LEU A 133 -9.45 -2.40 -1.87
CA LEU A 133 -9.93 -2.08 -0.52
C LEU A 133 -11.18 -1.18 -0.50
N ALA A 134 -11.40 -0.41 -1.58
CA ALA A 134 -12.58 0.44 -1.72
C ALA A 134 -13.81 -0.28 -2.31
N ARG A 135 -13.70 -1.57 -2.69
CA ARG A 135 -14.84 -2.37 -3.16
C ARG A 135 -15.91 -2.44 -2.07
N GLY A 136 -17.18 -2.29 -2.45
CA GLY A 136 -18.31 -2.25 -1.50
C GLY A 136 -18.65 -0.86 -0.96
N GLY A 137 -17.98 0.19 -1.41
CA GLY A 137 -18.31 1.58 -1.05
C GLY A 137 -17.48 2.12 0.11
N VAL A 138 -17.13 3.41 0.01
CA VAL A 138 -16.23 4.13 0.93
C VAL A 138 -16.73 4.17 2.38
N SER A 139 -18.00 3.83 2.63
CA SER A 139 -18.61 3.85 3.96
C SER A 139 -18.43 2.56 4.78
N TRP A 140 -17.75 1.52 4.31
CA TRP A 140 -17.65 0.26 5.07
C TRP A 140 -16.21 -0.26 5.30
N LYS A 141 -15.89 -0.41 6.58
CA LYS A 141 -15.03 -1.44 7.19
C LYS A 141 -13.50 -1.37 7.05
N LEU A 142 -12.85 -0.27 6.64
CA LEU A 142 -11.46 -0.12 7.10
C LEU A 142 -11.46 0.01 8.63
N PRO A 143 -10.47 -0.56 9.35
CA PRO A 143 -10.42 -0.40 10.80
C PRO A 143 -10.48 1.08 11.12
N THR A 144 -11.40 1.46 12.01
CA THR A 144 -11.52 2.85 12.49
C THR A 144 -10.33 3.25 13.35
N ASN A 145 -9.48 2.28 13.73
CA ASN A 145 -8.29 2.48 14.52
C ASN A 145 -7.14 1.58 14.03
N LEU A 146 -6.23 2.15 13.24
CA LEU A 146 -4.96 1.59 12.80
C LEU A 146 -3.83 2.07 13.72
N SER A 147 -4.00 1.93 15.04
CA SER A 147 -3.05 2.44 16.04
C SER A 147 -1.63 1.87 15.93
N HIS A 148 -1.46 0.69 15.33
CA HIS A 148 -0.14 0.09 15.14
C HIS A 148 0.59 0.64 13.91
N LEU A 149 -0.12 1.22 12.94
CA LEU A 149 0.46 1.61 11.66
C LEU A 149 1.36 2.83 11.81
N THR A 150 2.67 2.63 11.63
CA THR A 150 3.69 3.69 11.69
C THR A 150 4.19 4.06 10.30
N ASP A 151 4.12 3.15 9.33
CA ASP A 151 4.69 3.31 8.01
C ASP A 151 3.68 2.95 6.92
N LEU A 152 3.32 3.92 6.10
CA LEU A 152 2.42 3.77 4.97
C LEU A 152 3.11 4.21 3.67
N CYS A 153 3.22 3.28 2.72
CA CYS A 153 3.75 3.55 1.38
C CYS A 153 2.67 3.27 0.34
N LEU A 154 2.29 4.28 -0.44
CA LEU A 154 1.30 4.22 -1.50
C LEU A 154 1.97 4.46 -2.85
N SER A 155 2.14 3.42 -3.66
CA SER A 155 2.71 3.53 -5.00
C SER A 155 1.66 3.58 -6.10
N SER A 156 2.04 4.04 -7.28
CA SER A 156 1.16 4.13 -8.45
C SER A 156 -0.20 4.80 -8.17
N PHE A 157 -0.20 5.81 -7.30
CA PHE A 157 -1.40 6.48 -6.82
C PHE A 157 -1.94 7.45 -7.88
N ARG A 158 -3.25 7.45 -8.15
CA ARG A 158 -3.88 8.34 -9.14
C ARG A 158 -4.92 9.24 -8.49
N PHE A 159 -4.72 10.55 -8.61
CA PHE A 159 -5.70 11.55 -8.16
C PHE A 159 -7.03 11.50 -8.89
N GLN A 160 -7.02 11.10 -10.16
CA GLN A 160 -8.24 11.00 -10.95
C GLN A 160 -9.11 9.78 -10.57
N CYS A 161 -8.67 8.94 -9.61
CA CYS A 161 -9.43 7.80 -9.14
C CYS A 161 -9.98 8.05 -7.73
N ILE A 162 -11.26 8.38 -7.64
CA ILE A 162 -11.94 8.73 -6.37
C ILE A 162 -11.80 7.60 -5.35
N ALA A 163 -11.97 6.34 -5.78
CA ALA A 163 -11.82 5.17 -4.91
C ALA A 163 -10.43 5.11 -4.25
N GLN A 164 -9.35 5.38 -5.01
CA GLN A 164 -7.99 5.42 -4.45
C GLN A 164 -7.81 6.56 -3.46
N VAL A 165 -8.28 7.75 -3.83
CA VAL A 165 -8.19 8.96 -3.01
C VAL A 165 -8.92 8.76 -1.68
N MET A 166 -10.15 8.27 -1.72
CA MET A 166 -10.94 8.03 -0.51
C MET A 166 -10.34 6.95 0.37
N CYS A 167 -9.91 5.82 -0.21
CA CYS A 167 -9.25 4.76 0.55
C CYS A 167 -7.96 5.25 1.24
N ALA A 168 -7.12 6.01 0.53
CA ALA A 168 -5.91 6.60 1.09
C ALA A 168 -6.23 7.57 2.24
N LEU A 169 -7.24 8.44 2.08
CA LEU A 169 -7.68 9.34 3.15
C LEU A 169 -8.17 8.57 4.37
N CYS A 170 -8.93 7.49 4.18
CA CYS A 170 -9.38 6.63 5.26
C CYS A 170 -8.19 6.00 6.00
N LEU A 171 -7.23 5.41 5.29
CA LEU A 171 -6.02 4.82 5.90
C LEU A 171 -5.24 5.87 6.72
N ILE A 172 -5.03 7.06 6.15
CA ILE A 172 -4.27 8.13 6.81
C ILE A 172 -5.02 8.63 8.06
N ARG A 173 -6.33 8.89 7.95
CA ARG A 173 -7.15 9.39 9.07
C ARG A 173 -7.31 8.36 10.19
N SER A 174 -7.39 7.07 9.85
CA SER A 174 -7.49 5.98 10.84
C SER A 174 -6.16 5.65 11.53
N SER A 175 -5.03 6.25 11.14
CA SER A 175 -3.68 5.92 11.63
C SER A 175 -3.11 7.01 12.55
N PRO A 176 -3.52 7.09 13.83
CA PRO A 176 -3.11 8.17 14.74
C PRO A 176 -1.60 8.20 15.03
N ASN A 177 -0.92 7.07 14.88
CA ASN A 177 0.51 6.92 15.16
C ASN A 177 1.39 6.89 13.90
N LEU A 178 0.87 7.31 12.75
CA LEU A 178 1.59 7.29 11.49
C LEU A 178 2.81 8.22 11.55
N GLN A 179 4.00 7.66 11.32
CA GLN A 179 5.28 8.36 11.37
C GLN A 179 5.90 8.57 9.99
N SER A 180 5.66 7.66 9.05
CA SER A 180 6.20 7.73 7.70
C SER A 180 5.08 7.54 6.70
N LEU A 181 4.93 8.51 5.80
CA LEU A 181 4.00 8.46 4.68
C LEU A 181 4.78 8.67 3.38
N GLU A 182 4.70 7.71 2.47
CA GLU A 182 5.26 7.82 1.14
C GLU A 182 4.13 7.65 0.12
N ILE A 183 4.01 8.58 -0.82
CA ILE A 183 3.02 8.57 -1.88
C ILE A 183 3.72 8.80 -3.22
N ILE A 184 3.78 7.78 -4.06
CA ILE A 184 4.32 7.85 -5.41
C ILE A 184 3.15 7.95 -6.39
N ILE A 185 2.97 9.14 -6.97
CA ILE A 185 1.84 9.49 -7.82
C ILE A 185 2.13 9.14 -9.28
N CYS A 186 1.23 8.39 -9.89
CA CYS A 186 1.19 8.21 -11.34
C CYS A 186 0.48 9.41 -11.99
N ARG A 187 1.08 9.97 -13.04
CA ARG A 187 0.48 11.04 -13.86
C ARG A 187 0.05 12.27 -13.05
N PHE A 188 0.93 12.75 -12.15
CA PHE A 188 0.73 14.04 -11.47
C PHE A 188 0.76 15.17 -12.49
N SER A 189 -0.38 15.82 -12.67
CA SER A 189 -0.59 16.92 -13.61
C SER A 189 -0.46 18.29 -12.94
N GLY A 190 -0.52 18.31 -11.60
CA GLY A 190 -0.50 19.49 -10.73
C GLY A 190 -1.62 20.47 -11.04
N LEU A 191 -2.77 19.94 -11.44
CA LEU A 191 -4.02 20.69 -11.44
C LEU A 191 -4.42 21.04 -10.00
N GLU A 192 -5.22 22.10 -9.85
CA GLU A 192 -5.66 22.60 -8.54
C GLU A 192 -6.17 21.51 -7.58
N PRO A 193 -7.00 20.54 -8.00
CA PRO A 193 -7.49 19.49 -7.09
C PRO A 193 -6.36 18.59 -6.55
N GLU A 194 -5.35 18.30 -7.37
CA GLU A 194 -4.19 17.49 -6.96
C GLU A 194 -3.32 18.27 -5.96
N MET A 195 -3.14 19.57 -6.22
CA MET A 195 -2.39 20.48 -5.36
C MET A 195 -3.09 20.68 -4.02
N GLU A 196 -4.40 20.92 -4.01
CA GLU A 196 -5.21 21.07 -2.80
C GLU A 196 -5.23 19.81 -1.96
N PHE A 197 -5.27 18.62 -2.59
CA PHE A 197 -5.13 17.37 -1.86
C PHE A 197 -3.75 17.28 -1.18
N VAL A 198 -2.67 17.58 -1.89
CA VAL A 198 -1.33 17.54 -1.32
C VAL A 198 -1.19 18.57 -0.18
N LYS A 199 -1.74 19.78 -0.34
CA LYS A 199 -1.82 20.79 0.73
C LYS A 199 -2.63 20.27 1.93
N HIS A 200 -3.75 19.59 1.69
CA HIS A 200 -4.55 18.96 2.75
C HIS A 200 -3.74 17.89 3.49
N LEU A 201 -3.03 17.02 2.77
CA LEU A 201 -2.14 16.05 3.39
C LEU A 201 -1.04 16.72 4.22
N LEU A 202 -0.40 17.77 3.68
CA LEU A 202 0.64 18.52 4.37
C LEU A 202 0.13 19.21 5.64
N SER A 203 -1.10 19.72 5.63
CA SER A 203 -1.72 20.33 6.82
C SER A 203 -2.17 19.29 7.85
N ALA A 204 -2.57 18.09 7.42
CA ALA A 204 -2.88 16.95 8.29
C ALA A 204 -1.64 16.25 8.85
N ALA A 205 -0.48 16.45 8.23
CA ALA A 205 0.79 15.77 8.53
C ALA A 205 1.50 16.22 9.81
N THR A 206 0.85 16.86 10.78
CA THR A 206 1.54 17.44 11.95
C THR A 206 2.28 16.41 12.82
N ALA A 207 1.99 15.12 12.67
CA ALA A 207 2.66 14.02 13.38
C ALA A 207 3.67 13.22 12.53
N LEU A 208 3.74 13.47 11.22
CA LEU A 208 4.59 12.70 10.30
C LEU A 208 6.06 13.11 10.45
N ARG A 209 6.96 12.13 10.51
CA ARG A 209 8.43 12.34 10.49
C ARG A 209 8.98 12.37 9.07
N LYS A 210 8.36 11.60 8.17
CA LYS A 210 8.74 11.52 6.76
C LYS A 210 7.49 11.65 5.89
N LEU A 211 7.56 12.53 4.89
CA LEU A 211 6.58 12.60 3.81
C LEU A 211 7.34 12.58 2.48
N GLU A 212 7.14 11.57 1.66
CA GLU A 212 7.76 11.51 0.33
C GLU A 212 6.67 11.53 -0.73
N ILE A 213 6.75 12.50 -1.65
CA ILE A 213 5.80 12.61 -2.76
C ILE A 213 6.59 12.49 -4.07
N GLY A 214 6.38 11.38 -4.77
CA GLY A 214 7.04 11.10 -6.04
C GLY A 214 6.10 11.31 -7.23
N SER A 215 6.65 11.61 -8.40
CA SER A 215 5.91 11.55 -9.67
C SER A 215 6.73 10.92 -10.78
N ASN A 216 6.11 9.99 -11.52
CA ASN A 216 6.72 9.36 -12.69
C ASN A 216 6.51 10.18 -13.99
N TYR A 217 5.73 11.27 -13.96
CA TYR A 217 5.34 12.03 -15.16
C TYR A 217 5.96 13.43 -15.23
N ALA A 218 6.31 14.01 -14.08
CA ALA A 218 6.75 15.40 -13.97
C ALA A 218 8.09 15.70 -14.67
N ALA A 219 8.90 14.68 -14.99
CA ALA A 219 10.19 14.84 -15.65
C ALA A 219 10.10 15.38 -17.09
N LYS A 220 8.98 15.17 -17.81
CA LYS A 220 8.89 15.50 -19.24
C LYS A 220 8.47 16.94 -19.58
N THR A 221 7.93 17.72 -18.64
CA THR A 221 7.21 18.97 -19.00
C THR A 221 7.73 20.24 -18.33
N GLY A 222 8.75 20.20 -17.47
CA GLY A 222 9.25 21.37 -16.72
C GLY A 222 8.29 21.94 -15.67
N LYS A 223 6.99 21.60 -15.74
CA LYS A 223 5.93 21.97 -14.80
C LYS A 223 6.19 21.49 -13.37
N GLY A 224 6.90 20.37 -13.20
CA GLY A 224 7.30 19.84 -11.90
C GLY A 224 8.02 20.88 -11.04
N SER A 225 8.96 21.65 -11.60
CA SER A 225 9.72 22.66 -10.84
C SER A 225 8.84 23.77 -10.24
N LYS A 226 7.80 24.22 -10.98
CA LYS A 226 6.86 25.25 -10.49
C LYS A 226 5.98 24.71 -9.36
N MET A 227 5.47 23.49 -9.52
CA MET A 227 4.64 22.82 -8.52
C MET A 227 5.41 22.56 -7.22
N LEU A 228 6.65 22.10 -7.33
CA LEU A 228 7.53 21.90 -6.18
C LEU A 228 7.78 23.20 -5.40
N LYS A 229 8.00 24.32 -6.11
CA LYS A 229 8.16 25.64 -5.48
C LYS A 229 6.90 26.07 -4.74
N GLU A 230 5.73 25.83 -5.32
CA GLU A 230 4.45 26.14 -4.68
C GLU A 230 4.23 25.30 -3.40
N LEU A 231 4.43 23.99 -3.46
CA LEU A 231 4.30 23.11 -2.29
C LEU A 231 5.28 23.46 -1.17
N VAL A 232 6.53 23.77 -1.52
CA VAL A 232 7.54 24.23 -0.55
C VAL A 232 7.13 25.56 0.08
N SER A 233 6.63 26.52 -0.71
CA SER A 233 6.14 27.80 -0.19
C SER A 233 4.94 27.62 0.75
N PHE A 234 4.03 26.70 0.44
CA PHE A 234 2.89 26.36 1.31
C PHE A 234 3.37 25.78 2.66
N CYS A 235 4.35 24.88 2.65
CA CYS A 235 4.95 24.37 3.89
C CYS A 235 5.59 25.48 4.73
N LEU A 236 6.32 26.41 4.09
CA LEU A 236 6.99 27.52 4.77
C LEU A 236 6.00 28.57 5.32
N ALA A 237 4.86 28.76 4.66
CA ALA A 237 3.83 29.71 5.07
C ALA A 237 2.91 29.17 6.19
N SER A 238 2.97 27.88 6.50
CA SER A 238 2.22 27.29 7.60
C SER A 238 2.85 27.71 8.94
N PRO A 239 2.13 28.43 9.84
CA PRO A 239 2.68 28.98 11.09
C PRO A 239 3.16 27.93 12.10
N LYS A 240 2.96 26.64 11.82
CA LYS A 240 3.49 25.52 12.61
C LYS A 240 4.90 25.06 12.17
N ALA A 241 5.40 25.55 11.03
CA ALA A 241 6.76 25.26 10.54
C ALA A 241 7.79 26.32 10.98
N THR A 242 7.33 27.44 11.53
CA THR A 242 8.16 28.64 11.79
C THR A 242 8.83 28.69 13.16
N ASP A 243 8.58 27.75 14.07
CA ASP A 243 9.11 27.82 15.45
C ASP A 243 10.58 27.35 15.62
N HIS A 244 11.24 26.86 14.57
CA HIS A 244 12.58 26.27 14.67
C HIS A 244 13.58 26.76 13.63
N ILE A 245 13.57 28.06 13.33
CA ILE A 245 14.60 28.67 12.47
C ILE A 245 15.23 29.85 13.19
N SER A 246 16.09 29.59 14.18
CA SER A 246 17.21 30.48 14.43
C SER A 246 18.44 29.75 14.98
N ARG A 247 19.47 29.71 14.13
CA ARG A 247 20.93 29.64 14.41
C ARG A 247 21.45 28.52 15.32
N SER A 248 22.06 27.49 14.70
CA SER A 248 23.39 26.90 15.02
C SER A 248 23.48 25.43 14.50
N PRO A 249 24.69 24.87 14.33
CA PRO A 249 24.93 23.67 13.52
C PRO A 249 24.77 22.41 14.37
N LEU A 250 23.78 21.57 14.05
CA LEU A 250 23.69 20.11 14.24
C LEU A 250 22.19 19.74 14.20
N PRO A 251 21.70 18.95 13.23
CA PRO A 251 20.26 18.91 13.00
C PRO A 251 19.54 17.82 13.82
N ILE A 252 18.63 18.25 14.68
CA ILE A 252 17.59 17.42 15.32
C ILE A 252 16.32 17.45 14.46
N LYS A 253 15.82 16.25 14.13
CA LYS A 253 14.50 15.86 13.58
C LYS A 253 13.89 16.79 12.52
N TRP A 254 14.32 16.59 11.27
CA TRP A 254 13.64 17.08 10.08
C TRP A 254 12.33 16.34 9.81
N PHE A 255 11.31 17.07 9.35
CA PHE A 255 10.39 16.55 8.33
C PHE A 255 11.21 16.34 7.06
N HIS A 256 11.57 15.10 6.73
CA HIS A 256 12.18 14.82 5.43
C HIS A 256 11.06 14.81 4.38
N LEU A 257 10.70 16.00 3.88
CA LEU A 257 9.90 16.15 2.67
C LEU A 257 10.80 15.90 1.48
N LYS A 258 10.78 14.67 0.96
CA LYS A 258 11.51 14.34 -0.26
C LYS A 258 10.53 14.35 -1.41
N LEU A 259 10.69 15.33 -2.30
CA LEU A 259 9.95 15.39 -3.54
C LEU A 259 10.86 14.87 -4.65
N THR A 260 10.63 13.63 -5.07
CA THR A 260 11.50 12.95 -6.02
C THR A 260 10.78 12.85 -7.37
N CYS A 261 11.25 13.59 -8.38
CA CYS A 261 10.91 13.27 -9.77
C CYS A 261 11.71 12.03 -10.14
N CYS A 262 11.06 10.87 -10.27
CA CYS A 262 11.73 9.67 -10.74
C CYS A 262 12.05 9.83 -12.22
N LEU A 263 13.33 9.88 -12.55
CA LEU A 263 13.84 9.72 -13.91
C LEU A 263 13.92 8.21 -14.16
N GLU A 264 13.09 7.68 -15.05
CA GLU A 264 13.41 6.39 -15.69
C GLU A 264 14.51 6.67 -16.74
N ILE A 265 15.63 5.95 -16.61
CA ILE A 265 16.65 5.82 -17.66
C ILE A 265 16.15 4.76 -18.64
#